data_AF-A0A0F9QVA5-F1
#
_entry.id   AF-A0A0F9QVA5-F1
#
_cell.length_a   1.000
_cell.length_b   1.000
_cell.length_c   1.000
_cell.angle_alpha   90.00
_cell.angle_beta   90.00
_cell.angle_gamma   90.00
#
_symmetry.space_group_name_H-M   'P 1'
#
loop_
_entity.id
_entity.type
_entity.pdbx_description
1 polymer ?
#
loop_
_entity_poly.entity_id
_entity_poly.type
_entity_poly.pdbx_seq_one_letter_code
_entity_poly.pdbx_strand_id
1 'polypeptide(L)'
;MSDFVAKWERAGDEDLDRCQAISGPGQCNLRAVENSEFCPAHGGNMAHQANKNRELRNYRLSKFQARIAELGNNDNITNLRDEIAILRIMIEERINTCKDSHDLMLMSSPLSDLIMKVEKVVVSCNKLESKLGNLLDRNKALQFAQIIVQIIGNYITDEEELDKISEEILKALKDV
;
A
#
# COMPACT_ATOMS: atom_id res chain seq x y z
N MET A 1 -12.43 -26.99 -8.75
CA MET A 1 -13.76 -26.39 -8.59
C MET A 1 -14.59 -27.39 -7.81
N SER A 2 -14.86 -27.14 -6.53
CA SER A 2 -15.87 -27.94 -5.82
C SER A 2 -17.23 -27.36 -6.21
N ASP A 3 -18.04 -28.17 -6.88
CA ASP A 3 -19.44 -27.84 -7.17
C ASP A 3 -20.16 -27.68 -5.82
N PHE A 4 -20.36 -26.43 -5.40
CA PHE A 4 -21.25 -26.14 -4.28
C PHE A 4 -22.67 -26.46 -4.77
N VAL A 5 -23.11 -27.70 -4.54
CA VAL A 5 -24.48 -28.11 -4.79
C VAL A 5 -25.31 -27.46 -3.70
N ALA A 6 -26.09 -26.43 -4.06
CA ALA A 6 -27.04 -25.82 -3.16
C ALA A 6 -28.00 -26.90 -2.65
N LYS A 7 -27.78 -27.34 -1.41
CA LYS A 7 -28.61 -28.35 -0.76
C LYS A 7 -29.92 -27.71 -0.37
N TRP A 8 -30.97 -28.07 -1.11
CA TRP A 8 -32.36 -27.69 -0.83
C TRP A 8 -32.94 -28.55 0.30
N GLU A 9 -32.28 -28.52 1.45
CA GLU A 9 -32.65 -29.32 2.62
C GLU A 9 -33.59 -28.49 3.52
N ARG A 10 -34.66 -29.14 4.00
CA ARG A 10 -35.54 -28.54 5.01
C ARG A 10 -34.94 -28.75 6.39
N ALA A 11 -35.01 -27.73 7.21
CA ALA A 11 -34.62 -27.76 8.61
C ALA A 11 -35.87 -27.92 9.49
N GLY A 12 -35.72 -28.63 10.61
CA GLY A 12 -36.80 -28.81 11.59
C GLY A 12 -37.14 -27.50 12.31
N ASP A 13 -38.30 -27.41 12.95
CA ASP A 13 -38.79 -26.12 13.45
C ASP A 13 -37.91 -25.44 14.50
N GLU A 14 -37.16 -26.24 15.28
CA GLU A 14 -36.22 -25.79 16.31
C GLU A 14 -34.75 -25.75 15.85
N ASP A 15 -34.47 -26.04 14.57
CA ASP A 15 -33.11 -26.06 14.05
C ASP A 15 -32.56 -24.63 13.92
N LEU A 16 -31.44 -24.37 14.60
CA LEU A 16 -30.76 -23.05 14.60
C LEU A 16 -30.26 -22.67 13.21
N ASP A 17 -30.02 -23.66 12.33
CA ASP A 17 -29.54 -23.44 10.97
C ASP A 17 -30.67 -23.12 9.98
N ARG A 18 -31.85 -22.72 10.46
CA ARG A 18 -32.94 -22.25 9.61
C ARG A 18 -32.62 -20.90 8.97
N CYS A 19 -33.06 -20.76 7.73
CA CYS A 19 -33.08 -19.47 7.04
C CYS A 19 -33.85 -18.42 7.84
N GLN A 20 -33.25 -17.25 8.04
CA GLN A 20 -33.82 -16.15 8.82
C GLN A 20 -34.84 -15.31 8.04
N ALA A 21 -35.11 -15.63 6.77
CA ALA A 21 -36.13 -14.94 5.99
C ALA A 21 -37.55 -15.25 6.53
N ILE A 22 -38.32 -14.19 6.77
CA ILE A 22 -39.72 -14.28 7.19
C ILE A 22 -40.60 -14.08 5.95
N SER A 23 -41.49 -15.05 5.71
CA SER A 23 -42.51 -15.02 4.67
C SER A 23 -43.91 -14.91 5.29
N GLY A 24 -44.95 -14.69 4.49
CA GLY A 24 -46.34 -14.62 4.96
C GLY A 24 -46.77 -15.74 5.93
N PRO A 25 -46.45 -17.03 5.66
CA PRO A 25 -46.78 -18.13 6.58
C PRO A 25 -45.80 -18.32 7.75
N GLY A 26 -44.79 -17.46 7.91
CA GLY A 26 -43.78 -17.54 8.96
C GLY A 26 -42.34 -17.67 8.43
N GLN A 27 -41.42 -18.06 9.31
CA GLN A 27 -40.00 -18.23 8.99
C GLN A 27 -39.79 -19.35 7.96
N CYS A 28 -38.90 -19.13 6.98
CA CYS A 28 -38.56 -20.14 5.99
C CYS A 28 -38.10 -21.45 6.65
N ASN A 29 -38.56 -22.59 6.13
CA ASN A 29 -38.22 -23.92 6.63
C ASN A 29 -37.01 -24.56 5.91
N LEU A 30 -36.35 -23.82 5.03
CA LEU A 30 -35.12 -24.27 4.37
C LEU A 30 -33.91 -23.96 5.25
N ARG A 31 -32.92 -24.85 5.22
CA ARG A 31 -31.63 -24.66 5.88
C ARG A 31 -30.86 -23.51 5.23
N ALA A 32 -30.20 -22.70 6.06
CA ALA A 32 -29.33 -21.63 5.62
C ALA A 32 -28.07 -22.19 4.93
N VAL A 33 -27.54 -21.45 3.98
CA VAL A 33 -26.27 -21.80 3.31
C VAL A 33 -25.12 -21.59 4.30
N GLU A 34 -24.09 -22.43 4.25
CA GLU A 34 -22.91 -22.31 5.10
C GLU A 34 -22.30 -20.89 5.03
N ASN A 35 -22.08 -20.28 6.21
CA ASN A 35 -21.65 -18.88 6.38
C ASN A 35 -22.63 -17.84 5.80
N SER A 36 -23.93 -18.17 5.77
CA SER A 36 -25.02 -17.26 5.44
C SER A 36 -26.18 -17.45 6.41
N GLU A 37 -26.95 -16.40 6.64
CA GLU A 37 -28.19 -16.46 7.42
C GLU A 37 -29.40 -16.90 6.56
N PHE A 38 -29.20 -17.07 5.25
CA PHE A 38 -30.28 -17.30 4.30
C PHE A 38 -30.07 -18.59 3.49
N CYS A 39 -31.19 -19.19 3.06
CA CYS A 39 -31.19 -20.36 2.17
C CYS A 39 -30.98 -19.95 0.70
N PRO A 40 -30.77 -20.93 -0.22
CA PRO A 40 -30.62 -20.65 -1.65
C PRO A 40 -31.75 -19.82 -2.27
N ALA A 41 -33.01 -20.03 -1.87
CA ALA A 41 -34.17 -19.26 -2.37
C ALA A 41 -34.23 -17.82 -1.85
N HIS A 42 -33.60 -17.52 -0.70
CA HIS A 42 -33.62 -16.21 -0.07
C HIS A 42 -32.25 -15.52 -0.13
N GLY A 43 -31.43 -15.85 -1.14
CA GLY A 43 -30.18 -15.15 -1.43
C GLY A 43 -28.93 -15.71 -0.76
N GLY A 44 -29.02 -16.84 -0.06
CA GLY A 44 -27.88 -17.49 0.61
C GLY A 44 -26.72 -17.82 -0.34
N ASN A 45 -27.04 -18.25 -1.56
CA ASN A 45 -26.01 -18.52 -2.58
C ASN A 45 -25.23 -17.27 -2.99
N MET A 46 -25.91 -16.13 -3.10
CA MET A 46 -25.26 -14.86 -3.44
C MET A 46 -24.40 -14.36 -2.28
N ALA A 47 -24.90 -14.46 -1.04
CA ALA A 47 -24.14 -14.10 0.15
C ALA A 47 -22.88 -14.97 0.32
N HIS A 48 -22.99 -16.29 0.10
CA HIS A 48 -21.86 -17.21 0.14
C HIS A 48 -20.81 -16.88 -0.93
N GLN A 49 -21.23 -16.61 -2.17
CA GLN A 49 -20.31 -16.18 -3.22
C GLN A 49 -19.65 -14.83 -2.90
N ALA A 50 -20.40 -13.86 -2.36
CA ALA A 50 -19.87 -12.57 -1.96
C ALA A 50 -18.83 -12.69 -0.85
N ASN A 51 -19.09 -13.52 0.17
CA ASN A 51 -18.15 -13.81 1.25
C ASN A 51 -16.88 -14.49 0.73
N LYS A 52 -17.00 -15.50 -0.12
CA LYS A 52 -15.85 -16.17 -0.76
C LYS A 52 -15.01 -15.19 -1.60
N ASN A 53 -15.66 -14.30 -2.34
CA ASN A 53 -14.97 -13.27 -3.11
C ASN A 53 -14.28 -12.24 -2.21
N ARG A 54 -14.90 -11.88 -1.07
CA ARG A 54 -14.30 -11.01 -0.06
C ARG A 54 -13.08 -11.65 0.60
N GLU A 55 -13.14 -12.93 0.94
CA GLU A 55 -12.00 -13.69 1.49
C GLU A 55 -10.85 -13.78 0.49
N LEU A 56 -11.14 -14.09 -0.78
CA LEU A 56 -10.14 -14.08 -1.85
C LEU A 56 -9.51 -12.70 -2.05
N ARG A 57 -10.31 -11.64 -1.96
CA ARG A 57 -9.83 -10.25 -2.05
C ARG A 57 -8.92 -9.91 -0.87
N ASN A 58 -9.32 -10.26 0.35
CA ASN A 58 -8.55 -10.03 1.56
C ASN A 58 -7.24 -10.83 1.56
N TYR A 59 -7.27 -12.10 1.12
CA TYR A 59 -6.08 -12.93 0.95
C TYR A 59 -5.07 -12.34 -0.05
N ARG A 60 -5.56 -11.82 -1.18
CA ARG A 60 -4.71 -11.12 -2.16
C ARG A 60 -4.13 -9.85 -1.53
N LEU A 61 -4.94 -9.07 -0.83
CA LEU A 61 -4.51 -7.83 -0.19
C LEU A 61 -3.44 -8.08 0.89
N SER A 62 -3.61 -9.12 1.71
CA SER A 62 -2.62 -9.52 2.72
C SER A 62 -1.34 -10.10 2.10
N LYS A 63 -1.45 -10.84 0.99
CA LYS A 63 -0.28 -11.32 0.22
C LYS A 63 0.55 -10.15 -0.29
N PHE A 64 -0.09 -9.10 -0.81
CA PHE A 64 0.61 -7.90 -1.28
C PHE A 64 1.16 -7.06 -0.13
N GLN A 65 0.47 -6.97 1.01
CA GLN A 65 0.99 -6.26 2.19
C GLN A 65 2.30 -6.87 2.72
N ALA A 66 2.39 -8.20 2.78
CA ALA A 66 3.65 -8.86 3.18
C ALA A 66 4.78 -8.54 2.20
N ARG A 67 4.50 -8.58 0.89
CA ARG A 67 5.48 -8.28 -0.15
C ARG A 67 5.88 -6.79 -0.20
N ILE A 68 4.94 -5.88 0.07
CA ILE A 68 5.20 -4.45 0.21
C ILE A 68 6.05 -4.20 1.44
N ALA A 69 5.76 -4.85 2.58
CA ALA A 69 6.58 -4.73 3.80
C ALA A 69 8.01 -5.26 3.59
N GLU A 70 8.20 -6.34 2.83
CA GLU A 70 9.54 -6.82 2.43
C GLU A 70 10.32 -5.80 1.57
N LEU A 71 9.62 -5.00 0.77
CA LEU A 71 10.22 -4.02 -0.16
C LEU A 71 10.31 -2.61 0.42
N GLY A 72 9.54 -2.29 1.46
CA GLY A 72 9.35 -0.95 2.03
C GLY A 72 10.19 -0.64 3.28
N ASN A 73 11.06 -1.55 3.74
CA ASN A 73 11.86 -1.34 4.95
C ASN A 73 12.99 -0.30 4.76
N ASN A 74 12.66 1.00 4.78
CA ASN A 74 13.57 2.09 5.15
C ASN A 74 12.77 3.35 5.59
N ASP A 75 12.85 3.70 6.88
CA ASP A 75 11.97 4.66 7.57
C ASP A 75 12.09 6.15 7.18
N ASN A 76 12.88 6.52 6.17
CA ASN A 76 13.13 7.95 5.89
C ASN A 76 12.61 8.48 4.54
N ILE A 77 11.93 7.67 3.70
CA ILE A 77 11.32 8.15 2.43
C ILE A 77 10.00 7.41 2.17
N THR A 78 9.01 7.64 3.03
CA THR A 78 7.63 7.18 2.79
C THR A 78 7.01 7.99 1.65
N ASN A 79 7.04 7.42 0.44
CA ASN A 79 5.89 7.26 -0.48
C ASN A 79 6.36 6.86 -1.90
N LEU A 80 7.59 7.23 -2.31
CA LEU A 80 8.05 6.99 -3.68
C LEU A 80 8.62 5.57 -3.90
N ARG A 81 9.31 5.02 -2.90
CA ARG A 81 9.87 3.66 -2.97
C ARG A 81 8.77 2.59 -2.96
N ASP A 82 7.72 2.81 -2.19
CA ASP A 82 6.55 1.93 -2.13
C ASP A 82 5.77 1.95 -3.46
N GLU A 83 5.60 3.12 -4.09
CA GLU A 83 5.00 3.23 -5.42
C GLU A 83 5.81 2.47 -6.48
N ILE A 84 7.15 2.59 -6.46
CA ILE A 84 8.03 1.81 -7.34
C ILE A 84 7.89 0.30 -7.07
N ALA A 85 7.77 -0.11 -5.81
CA ALA A 85 7.55 -1.50 -5.43
C ALA A 85 6.22 -2.05 -5.97
N ILE A 86 5.12 -1.30 -5.82
CA ILE A 86 3.81 -1.66 -6.38
C ILE A 86 3.90 -1.81 -7.90
N LEU A 87 4.56 -0.89 -8.59
CA LEU A 87 4.75 -0.95 -10.04
C LEU A 87 5.54 -2.19 -10.47
N ARG A 88 6.57 -2.60 -9.71
CA ARG A 88 7.32 -3.84 -9.95
C ARG A 88 6.46 -5.08 -9.75
N ILE A 89 5.62 -5.10 -8.71
CA ILE A 89 4.64 -6.18 -8.47
C ILE A 89 3.65 -6.28 -9.63
N MET A 90 3.18 -5.16 -10.18
CA MET A 90 2.29 -5.17 -11.34
C MET A 90 2.96 -5.78 -12.58
N ILE A 91 4.24 -5.48 -12.83
CA ILE A 91 5.03 -6.11 -13.90
C ILE A 91 5.14 -7.62 -13.64
N GLU A 92 5.50 -8.01 -12.42
CA GLU A 92 5.66 -9.41 -12.03
C GLU A 92 4.38 -10.21 -12.24
N GLU A 93 3.24 -9.73 -11.76
CA GLU A 93 1.94 -10.38 -11.96
C GLU A 93 1.60 -10.48 -13.46
N ARG A 94 1.90 -9.45 -14.26
CA ARG A 94 1.65 -9.49 -15.71
C ARG A 94 2.53 -10.52 -16.42
N ILE A 95 3.80 -10.63 -16.03
CA ILE A 95 4.71 -11.66 -16.56
C ILE A 95 4.22 -13.05 -16.14
N ASN A 96 3.81 -13.24 -14.89
CA ASN A 96 3.32 -14.51 -14.36
C ASN A 96 2.02 -14.99 -15.04
N THR A 97 1.28 -14.11 -15.72
CA THR A 97 0.15 -14.54 -16.56
C THR A 97 0.55 -15.19 -17.88
N CYS A 98 1.79 -14.99 -18.33
CA CYS A 98 2.31 -15.60 -19.55
C CYS A 98 2.73 -17.04 -19.25
N LYS A 99 2.11 -18.03 -19.89
CA LYS A 99 2.39 -19.45 -19.62
C LYS A 99 3.55 -19.98 -20.45
N ASP A 100 3.81 -19.35 -21.60
CA ASP A 100 4.86 -19.73 -22.53
C ASP A 100 5.46 -18.51 -23.26
N SER A 101 6.38 -18.79 -24.19
CA SER A 101 7.06 -17.76 -24.98
C SER A 101 6.14 -17.06 -25.99
N HIS A 102 5.07 -17.71 -26.43
CA HIS A 102 4.10 -17.10 -27.35
C HIS A 102 3.28 -16.04 -26.62
N ASP A 103 2.78 -16.36 -25.42
CA ASP A 103 2.09 -15.40 -24.55
C ASP A 103 2.97 -14.19 -24.25
N LEU A 104 4.25 -14.41 -23.93
CA LEU A 104 5.20 -13.33 -23.66
C LEU A 104 5.41 -12.44 -24.88
N MET A 105 5.46 -13.02 -26.08
CA MET A 105 5.60 -12.27 -27.33
C MET A 105 4.38 -11.40 -27.63
N LEU A 106 3.17 -11.91 -27.39
CA LEU A 106 1.92 -11.13 -27.52
C LEU A 106 1.85 -10.00 -26.49
N MET A 107 2.38 -10.23 -25.29
CA MET A 107 2.35 -9.26 -24.19
C MET A 107 3.54 -8.31 -24.16
N SER A 108 4.48 -8.47 -25.08
CA SER A 108 5.74 -7.72 -25.14
C SER A 108 5.55 -6.21 -25.22
N SER A 109 4.61 -5.74 -26.05
CA SER A 109 4.32 -4.30 -26.18
C SER A 109 3.71 -3.70 -24.89
N PRO A 110 2.63 -4.28 -24.31
CA PRO A 110 2.10 -3.82 -23.02
C PRO A 110 3.12 -3.87 -21.87
N LEU A 111 3.97 -4.91 -21.82
CA LEU A 111 5.03 -5.02 -20.82
C LEU A 111 6.10 -3.95 -20.99
N SER A 112 6.52 -3.70 -22.23
CA SER A 112 7.47 -2.63 -22.56
C SER A 112 6.94 -1.26 -22.13
N ASP A 113 5.66 -0.97 -22.42
CA ASP A 113 5.01 0.27 -21.99
C ASP A 113 4.96 0.41 -20.47
N LEU A 114 4.67 -0.68 -19.75
CA LEU A 114 4.65 -0.70 -18.29
C LEU A 114 6.06 -0.41 -17.74
N ILE A 115 7.08 -1.10 -18.25
CA ILE A 115 8.49 -0.91 -17.87
C ILE A 115 8.94 0.54 -18.10
N MET A 116 8.63 1.11 -19.28
CA MET A 116 8.95 2.51 -19.57
C MET A 116 8.27 3.49 -18.61
N LYS A 117 7.03 3.23 -18.18
CA LYS A 117 6.35 4.06 -17.18
C LYS A 117 7.03 3.95 -15.82
N VAL A 118 7.45 2.75 -15.41
CA VAL A 118 8.21 2.55 -14.16
C VAL A 118 9.54 3.29 -14.21
N GLU A 119 10.29 3.19 -15.32
CA GLU A 119 11.53 3.93 -15.51
C GLU A 119 11.34 5.44 -15.33
N LYS A 120 10.30 6.02 -15.96
CA LYS A 120 9.99 7.45 -15.84
C LYS A 120 9.69 7.86 -14.40
N VAL A 121 8.95 7.03 -13.65
CA VAL A 121 8.67 7.26 -12.23
C VAL A 121 9.97 7.21 -11.43
N VAL A 122 10.77 6.16 -11.58
CA VAL A 122 12.07 6.01 -10.88
C VAL A 122 13.00 7.18 -11.16
N VAL A 123 13.14 7.59 -12.42
CA VAL A 123 13.98 8.74 -12.80
C VAL A 123 13.45 10.03 -12.16
N SER A 124 12.13 10.22 -12.12
CA SER A 124 11.52 11.39 -11.49
C SER A 124 11.75 11.38 -9.98
N CYS A 125 11.63 10.22 -9.33
CA CYS A 125 11.92 10.04 -7.91
C CYS A 125 13.38 10.35 -7.61
N ASN A 126 14.33 9.79 -8.36
CA ASN A 126 15.75 10.06 -8.19
C ASN A 126 16.09 11.54 -8.41
N LYS A 127 15.44 12.21 -9.36
CA LYS A 127 15.60 13.66 -9.56
C LYS A 127 15.06 14.45 -8.37
N LEU A 128 13.93 14.06 -7.80
CA LEU A 128 13.38 14.68 -6.60
C LEU A 128 14.27 14.42 -5.39
N GLU A 129 14.71 13.18 -5.16
CA GLU A 129 15.68 12.82 -4.12
C GLU A 129 16.99 13.59 -4.29
N SER A 130 17.50 13.76 -5.51
CA SER A 130 18.70 14.57 -5.76
C SER A 130 18.47 16.05 -5.47
N LYS A 131 17.33 16.62 -5.87
CA LYS A 131 16.96 18.01 -5.53
C LYS A 131 16.76 18.21 -4.04
N LEU A 132 16.18 17.24 -3.34
CA LEU A 132 15.98 17.22 -1.90
C LEU A 132 17.29 16.98 -1.15
N GLY A 133 18.17 16.11 -1.64
CA GLY A 133 19.51 15.87 -1.09
C GLY A 133 20.46 17.04 -1.30
N ASN A 134 20.15 17.92 -2.26
CA ASN A 134 20.77 19.23 -2.45
C ASN A 134 20.17 20.30 -1.53
N LEU A 135 19.01 20.07 -0.90
CA LEU A 135 18.60 20.89 0.23
C LEU A 135 19.49 20.50 1.41
N LEU A 136 20.09 21.50 2.05
CA LEU A 136 20.82 21.31 3.30
C LEU A 136 19.83 20.70 4.30
N ASP A 137 20.00 19.41 4.61
CA ASP A 137 19.29 18.83 5.75
C ASP A 137 19.63 19.63 7.01
N ARG A 138 18.73 19.62 7.98
CA ARG A 138 18.87 20.44 9.19
C ARG A 138 20.22 20.28 9.88
N ASN A 139 20.80 19.08 9.87
CA ASN A 139 22.09 18.82 10.50
C ASN A 139 23.23 19.43 9.69
N LYS A 140 23.21 19.30 8.36
CA LYS A 140 24.20 19.95 7.48
C LYS A 140 24.09 21.48 7.53
N ALA A 141 22.87 22.03 7.63
CA ALA A 141 22.65 23.47 7.82
C ALA A 141 23.25 23.96 9.14
N LEU A 142 23.04 23.22 10.24
CA LEU A 142 23.62 23.53 11.55
C LEU A 142 25.16 23.43 11.53
N GLN A 143 25.72 22.38 10.92
CA GLN A 143 27.16 22.23 10.74
C GLN A 143 27.75 23.39 9.93
N PHE A 144 27.07 23.81 8.86
CA PHE A 144 27.48 24.96 8.06
C PHE A 144 27.46 26.26 8.87
N ALA A 145 26.42 26.50 9.68
CA ALA A 145 26.39 27.66 10.58
C ALA A 145 27.52 27.64 11.61
N GLN A 146 27.84 26.49 12.20
CA GLN A 146 28.97 26.37 13.12
C GLN A 146 30.30 26.71 12.46
N ILE A 147 30.51 26.29 11.21
CA ILE A 147 31.70 26.67 10.43
C ILE A 147 31.76 28.19 10.22
N ILE A 148 30.64 28.84 9.92
CA ILE A 148 30.58 30.31 9.78
C ILE A 148 30.95 30.99 11.09
N VAL A 149 30.33 30.59 12.21
CA VAL A 149 30.61 31.15 13.54
C VAL A 149 32.09 30.99 13.88
N GLN A 150 32.68 29.83 13.59
CA GLN A 150 34.09 29.59 13.85
C GLN A 150 35.02 30.45 12.98
N ILE A 151 34.67 30.69 11.71
CA ILE A 151 35.44 31.60 10.85
C ILE A 151 35.37 33.02 11.40
N ILE A 152 34.19 33.48 11.82
CA ILE A 152 34.00 34.82 12.39
C ILE A 152 34.79 34.97 13.70
N GLY A 153 34.78 33.94 14.55
CA GLY A 153 35.52 33.92 15.82
C GLY A 153 37.04 33.96 15.68
N ASN A 154 37.59 33.72 14.48
CA ASN A 154 39.01 33.94 14.23
C ASN A 154 39.36 35.43 14.05
N TYR A 155 38.38 36.30 13.83
CA TYR A 155 38.58 37.74 13.56
C TYR A 155 37.94 38.66 14.62
N ILE A 156 36.92 38.19 15.33
CA ILE A 156 36.27 38.92 16.42
C ILE A 156 36.83 38.44 17.76
N THR A 157 37.25 39.40 18.60
CA THR A 157 37.83 39.14 19.93
C THR A 157 36.84 39.39 21.07
N ASP A 158 35.72 40.06 20.80
CA ASP A 158 34.64 40.29 21.76
C ASP A 158 33.71 39.07 21.80
N GLU A 159 33.68 38.38 22.94
CA GLU A 159 32.83 37.20 23.15
C GLU A 159 31.33 37.55 23.12
N GLU A 160 30.92 38.73 23.59
CA GLU A 160 29.50 39.11 23.58
C GLU A 160 28.98 39.40 22.17
N GLU A 161 29.82 39.97 21.29
CA GLU A 161 29.45 40.15 19.88
C GLU A 161 29.40 38.81 19.15
N LEU A 162 30.33 37.89 19.45
CA LEU A 162 30.34 36.56 18.85
C LEU A 162 29.06 35.77 19.19
N ASP A 163 28.64 35.81 20.45
CA ASP A 163 27.43 35.13 20.92
C ASP A 163 26.18 35.67 20.23
N LYS A 164 26.05 37.01 20.11
CA LYS A 164 24.94 37.65 19.38
C LYS A 164 24.89 37.20 17.92
N ILE A 165 26.03 37.17 17.24
CA ILE A 165 26.13 36.73 15.84
C ILE A 165 25.74 35.26 15.73
N SER A 166 26.18 34.40 16.65
CA SER A 166 25.83 32.98 16.67
C SER A 166 24.33 32.77 16.84
N GLU A 167 23.69 33.48 17.78
CA GLU A 167 22.25 33.41 18.00
C GLU A 167 21.44 33.89 16.79
N GLU A 168 21.83 35.00 16.16
CA GLU A 168 21.16 35.51 14.96
C GLU A 168 21.24 34.52 13.79
N ILE A 169 22.41 33.91 13.55
CA ILE A 169 22.59 32.89 12.51
C ILE A 169 21.73 31.66 12.79
N LEU A 170 21.72 31.16 14.04
CA LEU A 170 20.92 30.00 14.42
C LEU A 170 19.42 30.28 14.36
N LYS A 171 18.99 31.50 14.67
CA LYS A 171 17.61 31.94 14.54
C LYS A 171 17.17 31.99 13.08
N ALA A 172 17.99 32.59 12.21
CA ALA A 172 17.73 32.63 10.76
C ALA A 172 17.57 31.23 10.15
N LEU A 173 18.30 30.22 10.65
CA LEU A 173 18.15 28.82 10.22
C LEU A 173 16.92 28.09 10.75
N LYS A 174 16.28 28.56 11.83
CA LYS A 174 15.04 27.96 12.36
C LYS A 174 13.79 28.46 11.63
N ASP A 175 13.88 29.63 11.01
CA ASP A 175 12.77 30.29 10.31
C ASP A 175 12.69 29.91 8.81
N VAL A 176 13.58 29.03 8.33
CA VAL A 176 13.66 28.47 6.96
C VAL A 176 13.22 27.01 6.96
#